data_AF-A0A953X1T2-F1
#
_entry.id   AF-A0A953X1T2-F1
#
_cell.length_a   1.000
_cell.length_b   1.000
_cell.length_c   1.000
_cell.angle_alpha   90.00
_cell.angle_beta   90.00
_cell.angle_gamma   90.00
#
_symmetry.space_group_name_H-M   'P 1'
#
loop_
_entity.id
_entity.type
_entity.pdbx_description
1 polymer ?
#
loop_
_entity_poly.entity_id
_entity_poly.type
_entity_poly.pdbx_seq_one_letter_code
_entity_poly.pdbx_strand_id
1 'polypeptide(L)'
;WMRRRALEAAFDLDGAFNSVSLTVAPGTDTASVIDQADDVLAPYGGTGAFDRSDQLSNAFVESEMEQLKTMARIIPAVFLVVSAILIHSILNRLIQTERQQIGLVKAFGYSRWEIAWHYLKFAIAITGGGVLAGYAFGFVLENMITHLYAETFRIPNLTWRVDGFSLAVSAVAAMGASIAGAMSAALGAAKLSPAEAMSPAPPVNYQQGWLRYLLQMRWLDEPTRLILRHIFRFPARTAANLFGVAAAVMLLVGTLFTFDSMDDMMDKMFFRTNSHDAAVTFFEARNDTAVSELARLPGVLTAEGVRDVPARLESAWRSERVGITGLPSHGDLRRLLSADGQYVEIPAEGLTLSSQLASMLHVTTGDVVTAHVLDGTRPVVDLPVTAVIDETIGSPAFMDLATLNAMMDQPPTVSGAYLKLDPLHQTDFEDSVIQRPGIAGVSLRAAAIASFEQTLQETIYIMMGVYAVIGGAIAAGVVYNAARISLTERGRELASLRVLGFT
;
A
#
# COMPACT_ATOMS: atom_id res chain seq x y z
N TRP A 1 31.62 3.72 -0.33
CA TRP A 1 31.71 5.20 -0.32
C TRP A 1 33.02 5.65 0.31
N MET A 2 33.90 6.28 -0.47
CA MET A 2 35.14 6.90 0.03
C MET A 2 34.86 8.29 0.61
N ARG A 3 35.64 8.72 1.60
CA ARG A 3 35.53 10.08 2.16
C ARG A 3 36.05 11.11 1.16
N ARG A 4 35.38 12.26 1.05
CA ARG A 4 35.73 13.37 0.13
C ARG A 4 37.23 13.64 0.04
N ARG A 5 37.91 13.88 1.16
CA ARG A 5 39.37 14.13 1.20
C ARG A 5 40.23 13.02 0.58
N ALA A 6 39.80 11.77 0.74
CA ALA A 6 40.51 10.64 0.15
C ALA A 6 40.30 10.57 -1.36
N LEU A 7 39.13 11.00 -1.85
CA LEU A 7 38.84 11.09 -3.28
C LEU A 7 39.58 12.27 -3.92
N GLU A 8 39.55 13.45 -3.28
CA GLU A 8 40.29 14.65 -3.70
C GLU A 8 41.79 14.35 -3.84
N ALA A 9 42.39 13.71 -2.83
CA ALA A 9 43.80 13.30 -2.85
C ALA A 9 44.11 12.20 -3.88
N ALA A 10 43.16 11.31 -4.18
CA ALA A 10 43.37 10.23 -5.15
C ALA A 10 43.38 10.73 -6.60
N PHE A 11 42.65 11.81 -6.89
CA PHE A 11 42.54 12.40 -8.23
C PHE A 11 43.30 13.71 -8.40
N ASP A 12 43.96 14.21 -7.35
CA ASP A 12 44.64 15.51 -7.32
C ASP A 12 43.69 16.69 -7.66
N LEU A 13 42.45 16.59 -7.16
CA LEU A 13 41.35 17.52 -7.42
C LEU A 13 40.90 18.22 -6.13
N ASP A 14 41.80 18.98 -5.52
CA ASP A 14 41.50 19.72 -4.29
C ASP A 14 40.35 20.71 -4.47
N GLY A 15 39.29 20.56 -3.67
CA GLY A 15 38.10 21.41 -3.71
C GLY A 15 37.06 21.04 -4.77
N ALA A 16 37.33 20.03 -5.61
CA ALA A 16 36.35 19.55 -6.58
C ALA A 16 35.17 18.83 -5.91
N PHE A 17 34.04 18.81 -6.60
CA PHE A 17 32.85 18.09 -6.20
C PHE A 17 32.22 17.42 -7.42
N ASN A 18 31.49 16.33 -7.19
CA ASN A 18 30.72 15.61 -8.21
C ASN A 18 29.21 15.66 -7.97
N SER A 19 28.77 16.28 -6.87
CA SER A 19 27.36 16.53 -6.55
C SER A 19 27.20 17.81 -5.75
N VAL A 20 26.09 18.52 -5.99
CA VAL A 20 25.69 19.72 -5.25
C VAL A 20 24.26 19.51 -4.79
N SER A 21 24.00 19.82 -3.51
CA SER A 21 22.65 19.85 -2.96
C SER A 21 22.38 21.25 -2.43
N LEU A 22 21.27 21.84 -2.88
CA LEU A 22 20.88 23.20 -2.56
C LEU A 22 19.58 23.17 -1.75
N THR A 23 19.51 23.98 -0.69
CA THR A 23 18.27 24.23 0.05
C THR A 23 17.75 25.60 -0.35
N VAL A 24 16.55 25.65 -0.90
CA VAL A 24 15.88 26.91 -1.28
C VAL A 24 15.06 27.48 -0.12
N ALA A 25 14.92 28.80 -0.08
CA ALA A 25 14.06 29.46 0.89
C ALA A 25 12.56 29.16 0.58
N PRO A 26 11.67 29.11 1.60
CA PRO A 26 10.26 28.85 1.37
C PRO A 26 9.63 29.86 0.39
N GLY A 27 8.88 29.36 -0.61
CA GLY A 27 8.21 30.18 -1.62
C GLY A 27 9.09 30.65 -2.79
N THR A 28 10.34 30.20 -2.86
CA THR A 28 11.22 30.44 -4.01
C THR A 28 10.76 29.59 -5.19
N ASP A 29 10.77 30.17 -6.40
CA ASP A 29 10.54 29.43 -7.64
C ASP A 29 11.76 28.53 -7.93
N THR A 30 11.58 27.21 -7.76
CA THR A 30 12.63 26.22 -7.93
C THR A 30 13.09 26.12 -9.38
N ALA A 31 12.21 26.36 -10.36
CA ALA A 31 12.56 26.31 -11.77
C ALA A 31 13.63 27.36 -12.13
N SER A 32 13.43 28.60 -11.68
CA SER A 32 14.42 29.67 -11.92
C SER A 32 15.77 29.40 -11.26
N VAL A 33 15.79 28.75 -10.09
CA VAL A 33 17.03 28.34 -9.42
C VAL A 33 17.73 27.23 -10.19
N ILE A 34 16.98 26.26 -10.70
CA ILE A 34 17.50 25.17 -11.53
C ILE A 34 18.12 25.72 -12.80
N ASP A 35 17.43 26.60 -13.52
CA ASP A 35 17.94 27.21 -14.76
C ASP A 35 19.25 27.96 -14.52
N GLN A 36 19.32 28.78 -13.47
CA GLN A 36 20.54 29.51 -13.11
C GLN A 36 21.68 28.58 -12.68
N ALA A 37 21.37 27.50 -11.95
CA ALA A 37 22.37 26.51 -11.56
C ALA A 37 22.90 25.76 -12.79
N ASP A 38 22.02 25.41 -13.72
CA ASP A 38 22.36 24.73 -14.97
C ASP A 38 23.21 25.61 -15.88
N ASP A 39 22.90 26.90 -16.00
CA ASP A 39 23.72 27.85 -16.75
C ASP A 39 25.15 27.97 -16.19
N VAL A 40 25.29 27.98 -14.85
CA VAL A 40 26.61 28.05 -14.20
C VAL A 40 27.39 26.74 -14.34
N LEU A 41 26.70 25.59 -14.29
CA LEU A 41 27.32 24.26 -14.31
C LEU A 41 27.50 23.69 -15.73
N ALA A 42 26.82 24.23 -16.73
CA ALA A 42 26.88 23.76 -18.11
C ALA A 42 28.32 23.70 -18.67
N PRO A 43 29.19 24.72 -18.48
CA PRO A 43 30.59 24.66 -18.95
C PRO A 43 31.42 23.56 -18.28
N TYR A 44 30.99 23.09 -17.11
CA TYR A 44 31.67 22.08 -16.31
C TYR A 44 31.08 20.68 -16.46
N GLY A 45 30.14 20.48 -17.39
CA GLY A 45 29.54 19.17 -17.67
C GLY A 45 28.37 18.81 -16.74
N GLY A 46 27.73 19.79 -16.10
CA GLY A 46 26.52 19.53 -15.30
C GLY A 46 25.42 18.82 -16.11
N THR A 47 24.86 17.75 -15.56
CA THR A 47 23.83 16.90 -16.21
C THR A 47 22.40 17.43 -16.03
N GLY A 48 22.25 18.60 -15.44
CA GLY A 48 20.97 19.25 -15.15
C GLY A 48 20.52 19.06 -13.70
N ALA A 49 20.30 20.16 -12.98
CA ALA A 49 19.70 20.19 -11.65
C ALA A 49 18.23 19.74 -11.74
N PHE A 50 17.73 19.17 -10.65
CA PHE A 50 16.38 18.62 -10.54
C PHE A 50 15.78 18.99 -9.19
N ASP A 51 14.45 19.14 -9.15
CA ASP A 51 13.75 19.50 -7.93
C ASP A 51 13.64 18.27 -7.00
N ARG A 52 13.29 18.52 -5.74
CA ARG A 52 12.96 17.48 -4.76
C ARG A 52 11.83 16.58 -5.24
N SER A 53 10.87 17.08 -6.05
CA SER A 53 9.81 16.24 -6.62
C SER A 53 10.35 15.10 -7.48
N ASP A 54 11.49 15.31 -8.13
CA ASP A 54 12.08 14.37 -9.08
C ASP A 54 13.09 13.43 -8.39
N GLN A 55 13.27 13.58 -7.07
CA GLN A 55 14.14 12.72 -6.29
C GLN A 55 13.42 11.42 -5.93
N LEU A 56 14.02 10.29 -6.29
CA LEU A 56 13.51 8.96 -5.95
C LEU A 56 13.28 8.81 -4.44
N SER A 57 14.22 9.29 -3.61
CA SER A 57 14.09 9.26 -2.14
C SER A 57 12.87 10.04 -1.64
N ASN A 58 12.54 11.18 -2.25
CA ASN A 58 11.34 11.95 -1.92
C ASN A 58 10.07 11.23 -2.38
N ALA A 59 10.08 10.66 -3.59
CA ALA A 59 8.93 9.92 -4.12
C ALA A 59 8.53 8.74 -3.21
N PHE A 60 9.51 7.99 -2.69
CA PHE A 60 9.25 6.91 -1.72
C PHE A 60 8.61 7.44 -0.42
N VAL A 61 9.14 8.52 0.15
CA VAL A 61 8.61 9.08 1.40
C VAL A 61 7.22 9.69 1.18
N GLU A 62 7.01 10.44 0.09
CA GLU A 62 5.72 11.06 -0.22
C GLU A 62 4.64 9.98 -0.48
N SER A 63 4.95 8.96 -1.28
CA SER A 63 4.04 7.83 -1.53
C SER A 63 3.66 7.12 -0.23
N GLU A 64 4.61 6.93 0.68
CA GLU A 64 4.36 6.33 1.98
C GLU A 64 3.50 7.24 2.87
N MET A 65 3.74 8.56 2.87
CA MET A 65 2.90 9.52 3.59
C MET A 65 1.47 9.57 3.03
N GLU A 66 1.30 9.51 1.71
CA GLU A 66 -0.02 9.44 1.07
C GLU A 66 -0.76 8.15 1.41
N GLN A 67 -0.05 7.01 1.43
CA GLN A 67 -0.59 5.74 1.87
C GLN A 67 -1.06 5.82 3.32
N LEU A 68 -0.21 6.28 4.24
CA LEU A 68 -0.55 6.43 5.66
C LEU A 68 -1.73 7.39 5.87
N LYS A 69 -1.77 8.51 5.14
CA LYS A 69 -2.87 9.48 5.18
C LYS A 69 -4.19 8.88 4.68
N THR A 70 -4.13 8.03 3.66
CA THR A 70 -5.30 7.32 3.14
C THR A 70 -5.80 6.29 4.15
N MET A 71 -4.90 5.50 4.73
CA MET A 71 -5.23 4.52 5.77
C MET A 71 -5.81 5.20 7.02
N ALA A 72 -5.22 6.31 7.47
CA ALA A 72 -5.69 7.10 8.61
C ALA A 72 -7.10 7.71 8.40
N ARG A 73 -7.58 7.82 7.15
CA ARG A 73 -8.93 8.29 6.84
C ARG A 73 -9.93 7.14 6.75
N ILE A 74 -9.58 6.08 6.03
CA ILE A 74 -10.51 4.99 5.71
C ILE A 74 -10.71 4.08 6.93
N ILE A 75 -9.62 3.66 7.56
CA ILE A 75 -9.66 2.66 8.64
C ILE A 75 -10.52 3.18 9.79
N PRO A 76 -10.26 4.34 10.42
CA PRO A 76 -11.08 4.82 11.55
C PRO A 76 -12.56 5.00 11.22
N ALA A 77 -12.92 5.41 10.00
CA ALA A 77 -14.32 5.55 9.60
C ALA A 77 -15.07 4.21 9.71
N VAL A 78 -14.46 3.11 9.27
CA VAL A 78 -15.02 1.77 9.42
C VAL A 78 -15.21 1.42 10.90
N PHE A 79 -14.21 1.71 11.76
CA PHE A 79 -14.32 1.47 13.21
C PHE A 79 -15.44 2.25 13.87
N LEU A 80 -15.61 3.52 13.51
CA LEU A 80 -16.65 4.37 14.08
C LEU A 80 -18.05 3.85 13.70
N VAL A 81 -18.24 3.44 12.44
CA VAL A 81 -19.50 2.85 11.97
C VAL A 81 -19.80 1.54 12.69
N VAL A 82 -18.82 0.62 12.75
CA VAL A 82 -18.99 -0.67 13.43
C VAL A 82 -19.25 -0.47 14.93
N SER A 83 -18.55 0.45 15.57
CA SER A 83 -18.75 0.78 16.99
C SER A 83 -20.16 1.32 17.26
N ALA A 84 -20.65 2.25 16.43
CA ALA A 84 -22.00 2.79 16.55
C ALA A 84 -23.06 1.69 16.40
N ILE A 85 -22.87 0.77 15.45
CA ILE A 85 -23.73 -0.40 15.22
C ILE A 85 -23.73 -1.34 16.43
N LEU A 86 -22.55 -1.65 16.98
CA LEU A 86 -22.40 -2.53 18.13
C LEU A 86 -23.06 -1.94 19.37
N ILE A 87 -22.82 -0.66 19.65
CA ILE A 87 -23.41 0.06 20.78
C ILE A 87 -24.93 0.14 20.63
N HIS A 88 -25.43 0.47 19.43
CA HIS A 88 -26.86 0.42 19.14
C HIS A 88 -27.45 -0.96 19.44
N SER A 89 -26.82 -2.02 18.95
CA SER A 89 -27.32 -3.39 19.09
C SER A 89 -27.33 -3.87 20.55
N ILE A 90 -26.27 -3.56 21.31
CA ILE A 90 -26.15 -3.92 22.73
C ILE A 90 -27.17 -3.14 23.57
N LEU A 91 -27.26 -1.82 23.39
CA LEU A 91 -28.19 -1.00 24.18
C LEU A 91 -29.64 -1.29 23.82
N ASN A 92 -29.97 -1.45 22.54
CA ASN A 92 -31.32 -1.84 22.14
C ASN A 92 -31.72 -3.17 22.80
N ARG A 93 -30.79 -4.13 22.90
CA ARG A 93 -31.06 -5.38 23.61
C ARG A 93 -31.22 -5.20 25.11
N LEU A 94 -30.39 -4.38 25.75
CA LEU A 94 -30.52 -4.07 27.17
C LEU A 94 -31.90 -3.45 27.45
N ILE A 95 -32.30 -2.45 26.65
CA ILE A 95 -33.61 -1.80 26.71
C ILE A 95 -34.76 -2.80 26.55
N GLN A 96 -34.67 -3.75 25.62
CA GLN A 96 -35.73 -4.76 25.45
C GLN A 96 -35.82 -5.71 26.64
N THR A 97 -34.69 -6.04 27.26
CA THR A 97 -34.64 -6.90 28.45
C THR A 97 -35.19 -6.18 29.68
N GLU A 98 -34.91 -4.89 29.81
CA GLU A 98 -35.34 -4.03 30.92
C GLU A 98 -36.68 -3.32 30.64
N ARG A 99 -37.39 -3.68 29.57
CA ARG A 99 -38.57 -2.96 29.09
C ARG A 99 -39.64 -2.76 30.17
N GLN A 100 -39.88 -3.78 31.00
CA GLN A 100 -40.83 -3.70 32.11
C GLN A 100 -40.38 -2.72 33.20
N GLN A 101 -39.07 -2.66 33.48
CA GLN A 101 -38.49 -1.71 34.43
C GLN A 101 -38.60 -0.28 33.90
N ILE A 102 -38.35 -0.06 32.61
CA ILE A 102 -38.55 1.24 31.95
C ILE A 102 -40.01 1.69 32.08
N GLY A 103 -40.97 0.78 31.90
CA GLY A 103 -42.40 1.08 32.07
C GLY A 103 -42.77 1.50 33.48
N LEU A 104 -42.22 0.80 34.49
CA LEU A 104 -42.41 1.12 35.90
C LEU A 104 -41.85 2.49 36.27
N VAL A 105 -40.63 2.81 35.82
CA VAL A 105 -39.99 4.11 36.07
C VAL A 105 -40.76 5.25 35.38
N LYS A 106 -41.29 5.04 34.16
CA LYS A 106 -42.20 6.01 33.52
C LYS A 106 -43.51 6.21 34.29
N ALA A 107 -44.08 5.14 34.85
CA ALA A 107 -45.29 5.22 35.66
C ALA A 107 -45.06 6.04 36.95
N PHE A 108 -43.85 6.01 37.50
CA PHE A 108 -43.44 6.86 38.62
C PHE A 108 -43.15 8.33 38.23
N GLY A 109 -43.33 8.72 36.96
CA GLY A 109 -43.28 10.11 36.52
C GLY A 109 -41.96 10.57 35.89
N TYR A 110 -41.01 9.66 35.66
CA TYR A 110 -39.75 10.00 34.99
C TYR A 110 -39.98 10.38 33.52
N SER A 111 -39.29 11.44 33.09
CA SER A 111 -39.36 11.95 31.74
C SER A 111 -38.65 11.03 30.73
N ARG A 112 -39.05 11.18 29.46
CA ARG A 112 -38.44 10.45 28.33
C ARG A 112 -36.94 10.72 28.22
N TRP A 113 -36.49 11.94 28.55
CA TRP A 113 -35.09 12.34 28.45
C TRP A 113 -34.25 11.78 29.60
N GLU A 114 -34.78 11.70 30.82
CA GLU A 114 -34.06 11.10 31.95
C GLU A 114 -33.74 9.62 31.70
N ILE A 115 -34.69 8.90 31.09
CA ILE A 115 -34.50 7.50 30.70
C ILE A 115 -33.48 7.39 29.56
N ALA A 116 -33.57 8.24 28.54
CA ALA A 116 -32.61 8.24 27.44
C ALA A 116 -31.18 8.56 27.94
N TRP A 117 -31.05 9.53 28.85
CA TRP A 117 -29.79 9.92 29.47
C TRP A 117 -29.19 8.79 30.32
N HIS A 118 -30.02 8.02 31.04
CA HIS A 118 -29.56 6.84 31.78
C HIS A 118 -28.85 5.84 30.87
N TYR A 119 -29.45 5.50 29.72
CA TYR A 119 -28.83 4.61 28.75
C TYR A 119 -27.63 5.22 28.03
N LEU A 120 -27.64 6.54 27.80
CA LEU A 120 -26.51 7.24 27.19
C LEU A 120 -25.26 7.23 28.08
N LYS A 121 -25.42 7.25 29.41
CA LYS A 121 -24.29 7.12 30.35
C LYS A 121 -23.52 5.81 30.16
N PHE A 122 -24.19 4.70 29.85
CA PHE A 122 -23.48 3.44 29.54
C PHE A 122 -22.61 3.58 28.30
N ALA A 123 -23.12 4.20 27.24
CA ALA A 123 -22.36 4.46 26.02
C ALA A 123 -21.14 5.35 26.30
N ILE A 124 -21.33 6.45 27.03
CA ILE A 124 -20.26 7.38 27.40
C ILE A 124 -19.21 6.68 28.27
N ALA A 125 -19.62 5.87 29.25
CA ALA A 125 -18.69 5.17 30.13
C ALA A 125 -17.86 4.12 29.37
N ILE A 126 -18.52 3.30 28.54
CA ILE A 126 -17.84 2.28 27.73
C ILE A 126 -16.88 2.94 26.74
N THR A 127 -17.32 3.98 26.03
CA THR A 127 -16.48 4.66 25.04
C THR A 127 -15.37 5.48 25.70
N GLY A 128 -15.62 6.11 26.85
CA GLY A 128 -14.59 6.81 27.62
C GLY A 128 -13.47 5.85 28.06
N GLY A 129 -13.83 4.69 28.59
CA GLY A 129 -12.86 3.64 28.90
C GLY A 129 -12.12 3.13 27.65
N GLY A 130 -12.85 2.94 26.54
CA GLY A 130 -12.27 2.55 25.25
C GLY A 130 -11.30 3.58 24.67
N VAL A 131 -11.59 4.88 24.79
CA VAL A 131 -10.70 5.97 24.36
C VAL A 131 -9.43 5.98 25.20
N LEU A 132 -9.53 5.84 26.53
CA LEU A 132 -8.36 5.80 27.41
C LEU A 132 -7.48 4.58 27.12
N ALA A 133 -8.08 3.39 26.97
CA ALA A 133 -7.36 2.19 26.60
C ALA A 133 -6.76 2.30 25.19
N GLY A 134 -7.50 2.89 24.25
CA GLY A 134 -7.07 3.14 22.89
C GLY A 134 -5.89 4.09 22.81
N TYR A 135 -5.86 5.14 23.63
CA TYR A 135 -4.69 6.01 23.75
C TYR A 135 -3.50 5.30 24.37
N ALA A 136 -3.68 4.53 25.44
CA ALA A 136 -2.59 3.77 26.04
C ALA A 136 -1.94 2.80 25.03
N PHE A 137 -2.77 2.04 24.30
CA PHE A 137 -2.29 1.13 23.26
C PHE A 137 -1.73 1.90 22.04
N GLY A 138 -2.38 2.99 21.65
CA GLY A 138 -1.97 3.87 20.57
C GLY A 138 -0.59 4.47 20.81
N PHE A 139 -0.27 4.91 22.04
CA PHE A 139 1.05 5.43 22.38
C PHE A 139 2.16 4.37 22.23
N VAL A 140 1.88 3.13 22.64
CA VAL A 140 2.83 2.03 22.49
C VAL A 140 3.06 1.73 21.01
N LEU A 141 1.99 1.64 20.22
CA LEU A 141 2.07 1.40 18.77
C LEU A 141 2.74 2.55 18.01
N GLU A 142 2.39 3.79 18.33
CA GLU A 142 2.96 4.99 17.73
C GLU A 142 4.47 5.02 17.96
N ASN A 143 4.93 4.76 19.18
CA ASN A 143 6.36 4.70 19.48
C ASN A 143 7.06 3.58 18.68
N MET A 144 6.45 2.39 18.61
CA MET A 144 7.00 1.27 17.85
C MET A 144 7.11 1.57 16.35
N ILE A 145 6.03 2.09 15.74
CA ILE A 145 5.98 2.45 14.32
C ILE A 145 6.92 3.63 14.02
N THR A 146 6.93 4.66 14.87
CA THR A 146 7.82 5.83 14.70
C THR A 146 9.29 5.41 14.72
N HIS A 147 9.67 4.50 15.63
CA HIS A 147 11.04 4.00 15.71
C HIS A 147 11.42 3.18 14.47
N LEU A 148 10.53 2.27 14.06
CA LEU A 148 10.69 1.48 12.85
C LEU A 148 10.90 2.37 11.61
N TYR A 149 10.06 3.40 11.41
CA TYR A 149 10.21 4.33 10.29
C TYR A 149 11.48 5.18 10.40
N ALA A 150 11.88 5.59 11.62
CA ALA A 150 13.13 6.34 11.81
C ALA A 150 14.36 5.53 11.39
N GLU A 151 14.37 4.21 11.67
CA GLU A 151 15.43 3.30 11.25
C GLU A 151 15.39 3.03 9.75
N THR A 152 14.22 2.66 9.21
CA THR A 152 14.04 2.33 7.79
C THR A 152 14.37 3.51 6.87
N PHE A 153 13.85 4.70 7.17
CA PHE A 153 14.10 5.91 6.37
C PHE A 153 15.34 6.70 6.83
N ARG A 154 16.04 6.25 7.88
CA ARG A 154 17.22 6.91 8.47
C ARG A 154 17.00 8.40 8.75
N ILE A 155 15.83 8.77 9.27
CA ILE A 155 15.48 10.17 9.53
C ILE A 155 16.28 10.67 10.75
N PRO A 156 17.21 11.64 10.58
CA PRO A 156 17.99 12.13 11.71
C PRO A 156 17.10 12.95 12.65
N ASN A 157 17.08 12.59 13.94
CA ASN A 157 16.33 13.26 15.01
C ASN A 157 14.82 13.38 14.76
N LEU A 158 14.15 12.24 14.52
CA LEU A 158 12.69 12.20 14.49
C LEU A 158 12.13 12.55 15.88
N THR A 159 11.64 13.80 16.03
CA THR A 159 11.08 14.25 17.30
C THR A 159 9.69 13.65 17.48
N TRP A 160 9.58 12.74 18.45
CA TRP A 160 8.28 12.21 18.86
C TRP A 160 7.43 13.34 19.45
N ARG A 161 6.34 13.69 18.79
CA ARG A 161 5.40 14.72 19.24
C ARG A 161 3.98 14.24 19.07
N VAL A 162 3.34 13.99 20.19
CA VAL A 162 1.91 13.71 20.25
C VAL A 162 1.14 14.99 19.92
N ASP A 163 0.42 14.98 18.80
CA ASP A 163 -0.47 16.07 18.46
C ASP A 163 -1.76 15.99 19.29
N GLY A 164 -1.90 16.91 20.24
CA GLY A 164 -3.09 16.99 21.10
C GLY A 164 -4.39 17.23 20.32
N PHE A 165 -4.31 17.87 19.14
CA PHE A 165 -5.47 18.05 18.28
C PHE A 165 -5.97 16.71 17.72
N SER A 166 -5.07 15.87 17.22
CA SER A 166 -5.39 14.52 16.74
C SER A 166 -5.99 13.62 17.83
N LEU A 167 -5.50 13.70 19.07
CA LEU A 167 -6.14 13.06 20.22
C LEU A 167 -7.56 13.60 20.41
N ALA A 168 -7.74 14.92 20.54
CA ALA A 168 -9.06 15.49 20.74
C ALA A 168 -10.07 15.11 19.64
N VAL A 169 -9.65 15.14 18.37
CA VAL A 169 -10.48 14.75 17.22
C VAL A 169 -10.89 13.28 17.31
N SER A 170 -9.96 12.37 17.61
CA SER A 170 -10.27 10.94 17.74
C SER A 170 -11.20 10.63 18.91
N ALA A 171 -11.03 11.28 20.07
CA ALA A 171 -11.96 11.15 21.20
C ALA A 171 -13.36 11.64 20.85
N VAL A 172 -13.46 12.84 20.25
CA VAL A 172 -14.75 13.43 19.86
C VAL A 172 -15.43 12.57 18.80
N ALA A 173 -14.69 12.04 17.82
CA ALA A 173 -15.24 11.16 16.81
C ALA A 173 -15.75 9.85 17.42
N ALA A 174 -14.97 9.20 18.29
CA ALA A 174 -15.37 7.98 18.98
C ALA A 174 -16.61 8.18 19.87
N MET A 175 -16.60 9.24 20.68
CA MET A 175 -17.76 9.61 21.51
C MET A 175 -18.97 9.96 20.66
N GLY A 176 -18.80 10.72 19.56
CA GLY A 176 -19.86 11.09 18.64
C GLY A 176 -20.53 9.88 18.00
N ALA A 177 -19.73 8.92 17.50
CA ALA A 177 -20.23 7.68 16.92
C ALA A 177 -20.99 6.83 17.95
N SER A 178 -20.44 6.70 19.16
CA SER A 178 -21.07 6.01 20.28
C SER A 178 -22.39 6.63 20.69
N ILE A 179 -22.41 7.96 20.87
CA ILE A 179 -23.61 8.72 21.23
C ILE A 179 -24.66 8.61 20.14
N ALA A 180 -24.28 8.68 18.86
CA ALA A 180 -25.20 8.50 17.74
C ALA A 180 -25.84 7.09 17.77
N GLY A 181 -25.02 6.05 17.95
CA GLY A 181 -25.48 4.67 18.10
C GLY A 181 -26.40 4.48 19.31
N ALA A 182 -26.04 5.04 20.45
CA ALA A 182 -26.80 4.94 21.69
C ALA A 182 -28.10 5.74 21.67
N MET A 183 -28.07 6.97 21.15
CA MET A 183 -29.24 7.85 21.03
C MET A 183 -30.30 7.20 20.14
N SER A 184 -29.90 6.59 19.02
CA SER A 184 -30.86 5.89 18.15
C SER A 184 -31.60 4.75 18.86
N ALA A 185 -30.92 4.00 19.74
CA ALA A 185 -31.55 2.97 20.57
C ALA A 185 -32.41 3.57 21.71
N ALA A 186 -31.87 4.56 22.42
CA ALA A 186 -32.50 5.22 23.56
C ALA A 186 -33.79 5.96 23.17
N LEU A 187 -33.83 6.60 22.00
CA LEU A 187 -35.05 7.22 21.45
C LEU A 187 -36.15 6.18 21.18
N GLY A 188 -35.78 4.95 20.80
CA GLY A 188 -36.70 3.83 20.71
C GLY A 188 -37.36 3.49 22.04
N ALA A 189 -36.57 3.41 23.12
CA ALA A 189 -37.06 3.19 24.49
C ALA A 189 -37.95 4.34 24.98
N ALA A 190 -37.53 5.58 24.71
CA ALA A 190 -38.17 6.80 25.15
C ALA A 190 -39.56 6.98 24.52
N LYS A 191 -39.79 6.46 23.32
CA LYS A 191 -41.09 6.52 22.62
C LYS A 191 -42.14 5.52 23.14
N LEU A 192 -41.75 4.43 23.82
CA LEU A 192 -42.70 3.45 24.36
C LEU A 192 -43.63 4.07 25.40
N SER A 193 -44.94 3.83 25.33
CA SER A 193 -45.85 4.24 26.40
C SER A 193 -45.68 3.34 27.65
N PRO A 194 -46.03 3.81 28.86
CA PRO A 194 -45.88 3.02 30.10
C PRO A 194 -46.64 1.69 30.04
N ALA A 195 -47.87 1.70 29.51
CA ALA A 195 -48.70 0.51 29.35
C ALA A 195 -48.11 -0.50 28.35
N GLU A 196 -47.59 -0.02 27.21
CA GLU A 196 -46.90 -0.88 26.24
C GLU A 196 -45.59 -1.46 26.79
N ALA A 197 -44.86 -0.69 27.59
CA ALA A 197 -43.61 -1.13 28.20
C ALA A 197 -43.82 -2.22 29.26
N MET A 198 -44.94 -2.20 29.99
CA MET A 198 -45.28 -3.20 31.01
C MET A 198 -45.95 -4.46 30.44
N SER A 199 -46.50 -4.40 29.23
CA SER A 199 -46.99 -5.59 28.53
C SER A 199 -45.83 -6.44 27.97
N PRO A 200 -45.93 -7.78 27.97
CA PRO A 200 -44.97 -8.62 27.27
C PRO A 200 -44.89 -8.17 25.82
N ALA A 201 -43.67 -8.12 25.27
CA ALA A 201 -43.46 -7.64 23.91
C ALA A 201 -44.43 -8.35 22.96
N PRO A 202 -45.27 -7.60 22.21
CA PRO A 202 -46.31 -8.21 21.39
C PRO A 202 -45.68 -9.24 20.44
N PRO A 203 -46.30 -10.42 20.27
CA PRO A 203 -45.80 -11.41 19.33
C PRO A 203 -45.65 -10.73 17.98
N VAL A 204 -44.45 -10.82 17.41
CA VAL A 204 -44.09 -10.02 16.24
C VAL A 204 -45.07 -10.39 15.11
N ASN A 205 -45.74 -9.39 14.52
CA ASN A 205 -46.70 -9.63 13.44
C ASN A 205 -45.99 -10.28 12.24
N TYR A 206 -46.43 -11.48 11.85
CA TYR A 206 -46.00 -12.16 10.63
C TYR A 206 -46.87 -11.66 9.46
N GLN A 207 -46.63 -10.45 8.96
CA GLN A 207 -47.34 -10.02 7.76
C GLN A 207 -46.80 -10.75 6.52
N GLN A 208 -47.73 -11.24 5.70
CA GLN A 208 -47.48 -12.11 4.55
C GLN A 208 -46.98 -11.29 3.36
N GLY A 209 -45.67 -11.16 3.20
CA GLY A 209 -45.05 -10.56 2.02
C GLY A 209 -44.92 -11.53 0.83
N TRP A 210 -44.56 -10.98 -0.34
CA TRP A 210 -44.30 -11.70 -1.60
C TRP A 210 -43.23 -12.81 -1.49
N LEU A 211 -42.39 -12.79 -0.44
CA LEU A 211 -41.39 -13.81 -0.15
C LEU A 211 -41.95 -15.18 0.25
N ARG A 212 -43.26 -15.31 0.48
CA ARG A 212 -43.90 -16.60 0.74
C ARG A 212 -43.64 -17.60 -0.39
N TYR A 213 -43.65 -17.12 -1.64
CA TYR A 213 -43.44 -17.97 -2.82
C TYR A 213 -42.01 -18.51 -2.92
N LEU A 214 -41.01 -17.71 -2.54
CA LEU A 214 -39.59 -18.11 -2.53
C LEU A 214 -39.28 -19.09 -1.38
N LEU A 215 -39.84 -18.85 -0.19
CA LEU A 215 -39.61 -19.67 1.01
C LEU A 215 -40.41 -20.99 1.04
N GLN A 216 -41.43 -21.14 0.19
CA GLN A 216 -42.22 -22.37 0.03
C GLN A 216 -41.64 -23.36 -0.99
N MET A 217 -40.52 -23.02 -1.64
CA MET A 217 -39.88 -23.95 -2.57
C MET A 217 -39.43 -25.24 -1.83
N ARG A 218 -39.71 -26.40 -2.44
CA ARG A 218 -39.61 -27.74 -1.82
C ARG A 218 -38.19 -28.22 -1.49
N TRP A 219 -37.18 -27.56 -2.02
CA TRP A 219 -35.76 -27.85 -1.82
C TRP A 219 -35.13 -27.31 -0.52
N LEU A 220 -35.86 -26.51 0.28
CA LEU A 220 -35.35 -25.97 1.54
C LEU A 220 -35.85 -26.82 2.72
N ASP A 221 -34.92 -27.27 3.56
CA ASP A 221 -35.19 -27.91 4.84
C ASP A 221 -35.83 -26.92 5.84
N GLU A 222 -36.56 -27.46 6.81
CA GLU A 222 -37.26 -26.68 7.85
C GLU A 222 -36.33 -25.68 8.60
N PRO A 223 -35.12 -26.09 9.07
CA PRO A 223 -34.16 -25.17 9.70
C PRO A 223 -33.72 -24.01 8.81
N THR A 224 -33.34 -24.26 7.56
CA THR A 224 -32.92 -23.21 6.62
C THR A 224 -34.05 -22.23 6.33
N ARG A 225 -35.29 -22.73 6.21
CA ARG A 225 -36.48 -21.87 6.04
C ARG A 225 -36.69 -20.94 7.24
N LEU A 226 -36.43 -21.41 8.46
CA LEU A 226 -36.51 -20.58 9.67
C LEU A 226 -35.42 -19.49 9.69
N ILE A 227 -34.19 -19.81 9.29
CA ILE A 227 -33.08 -18.85 9.21
C ILE A 227 -33.36 -17.76 8.18
N LEU A 228 -33.75 -18.14 6.96
CA LEU A 228 -34.06 -17.17 5.89
C LEU A 228 -35.23 -16.26 6.27
N ARG A 229 -36.31 -16.82 6.87
CA ARG A 229 -37.42 -16.02 7.40
C ARG A 229 -36.95 -14.99 8.42
N HIS A 230 -36.02 -15.37 9.30
CA HIS A 230 -35.46 -14.47 10.30
C HIS A 230 -34.65 -13.33 9.66
N ILE A 231 -33.84 -13.63 8.64
CA ILE A 231 -33.02 -12.65 7.91
C ILE A 231 -33.91 -11.57 7.27
N PHE A 232 -34.94 -11.98 6.54
CA PHE A 232 -35.85 -11.05 5.85
C PHE A 232 -36.77 -10.28 6.80
N ARG A 233 -36.99 -10.80 8.02
CA ARG A 233 -37.82 -10.15 9.03
C ARG A 233 -37.10 -8.98 9.71
N PHE A 234 -35.79 -9.09 9.91
CA PHE A 234 -34.97 -8.08 10.57
C PHE A 234 -33.88 -7.54 9.63
N PRO A 235 -34.25 -6.94 8.49
CA PRO A 235 -33.29 -6.58 7.44
C PRO A 235 -32.22 -5.60 7.93
N ALA A 236 -32.60 -4.59 8.73
CA ALA A 236 -31.65 -3.63 9.28
C ALA A 236 -30.62 -4.29 10.22
N ARG A 237 -31.07 -5.22 11.07
CA ARG A 237 -30.19 -5.94 12.00
C ARG A 237 -29.27 -6.91 11.26
N THR A 238 -29.82 -7.65 10.29
CA THR A 238 -29.03 -8.56 9.46
C THR A 238 -28.00 -7.78 8.65
N ALA A 239 -28.38 -6.65 8.05
CA ALA A 239 -27.48 -5.77 7.32
C ALA A 239 -26.37 -5.23 8.21
N ALA A 240 -26.70 -4.79 9.44
CA ALA A 240 -25.72 -4.32 10.42
C ALA A 240 -24.70 -5.40 10.82
N ASN A 241 -25.16 -6.62 11.12
CA ASN A 241 -24.28 -7.74 11.45
C ASN A 241 -23.43 -8.16 10.23
N LEU A 242 -24.05 -8.24 9.05
CA LEU A 242 -23.37 -8.56 7.81
C LEU A 242 -22.28 -7.53 7.50
N PHE A 243 -22.59 -6.24 7.64
CA PHE A 243 -21.63 -5.17 7.44
C PHE A 243 -20.47 -5.27 8.44
N GLY A 244 -20.75 -5.48 9.73
CA GLY A 244 -19.69 -5.61 10.74
C GLY A 244 -18.76 -6.80 10.48
N VAL A 245 -19.31 -7.96 10.11
CA VAL A 245 -18.49 -9.14 9.74
C VAL A 245 -17.75 -8.91 8.43
N ALA A 246 -18.42 -8.39 7.40
CA ALA A 246 -17.81 -8.11 6.11
C ALA A 246 -16.69 -7.07 6.21
N ALA A 247 -16.86 -6.03 7.01
CA ALA A 247 -15.83 -5.02 7.27
C ALA A 247 -14.61 -5.63 7.98
N ALA A 248 -14.82 -6.50 8.97
CA ALA A 248 -13.72 -7.19 9.65
C ALA A 248 -12.97 -8.15 8.71
N VAL A 249 -13.70 -8.92 7.91
CA VAL A 249 -13.12 -9.83 6.91
C VAL A 249 -12.41 -9.04 5.82
N MET A 250 -12.97 -7.93 5.33
CA MET A 250 -12.34 -7.05 4.34
C MET A 250 -11.04 -6.46 4.86
N LEU A 251 -10.99 -6.04 6.13
CA LEU A 251 -9.75 -5.56 6.75
C LEU A 251 -8.69 -6.67 6.81
N LEU A 252 -9.08 -7.88 7.23
CA LEU A 252 -8.17 -9.03 7.30
C LEU A 252 -7.66 -9.46 5.93
N VAL A 253 -8.57 -9.62 4.96
CA VAL A 253 -8.22 -9.99 3.58
C VAL A 253 -7.36 -8.90 2.94
N GLY A 254 -7.72 -7.63 3.10
CA GLY A 254 -6.92 -6.52 2.58
C GLY A 254 -5.51 -6.46 3.20
N THR A 255 -5.37 -6.81 4.48
CA THR A 255 -4.06 -6.89 5.15
C THR A 255 -3.24 -8.07 4.62
N LEU A 256 -3.86 -9.24 4.47
CA LEU A 256 -3.17 -10.46 4.02
C LEU A 256 -2.82 -10.43 2.53
N PHE A 257 -3.64 -9.77 1.71
CA PHE A 257 -3.46 -9.65 0.27
C PHE A 257 -2.13 -8.96 -0.10
N THR A 258 -1.60 -8.12 0.77
CA THR A 258 -0.29 -7.50 0.56
C THR A 258 0.83 -8.55 0.53
N PHE A 259 0.74 -9.68 1.24
CA PHE A 259 1.72 -10.78 1.10
C PHE A 259 1.68 -11.39 -0.29
N ASP A 260 0.48 -11.78 -0.74
CA ASP A 260 0.29 -12.37 -2.07
C ASP A 260 0.77 -11.40 -3.18
N SER A 261 0.50 -10.10 -3.01
CA SER A 261 0.94 -9.05 -3.94
C SER A 261 2.46 -8.87 -3.94
N MET A 262 3.11 -8.97 -2.77
CA MET A 262 4.57 -8.90 -2.67
C MET A 262 5.21 -10.12 -3.32
N ASP A 263 4.68 -11.32 -3.09
CA ASP A 263 5.20 -12.55 -3.71
C ASP A 263 5.10 -12.50 -5.24
N ASP A 264 3.96 -12.06 -5.78
CA ASP A 264 3.77 -11.86 -7.23
C ASP A 264 4.70 -10.77 -7.79
N MET A 265 4.86 -9.65 -7.08
CA MET A 265 5.81 -8.59 -7.44
C MET A 265 7.25 -9.13 -7.47
N MET A 266 7.66 -9.90 -6.46
CA MET A 266 9.00 -10.47 -6.35
C MET A 266 9.29 -11.47 -7.46
N ASP A 267 8.33 -12.35 -7.77
CA ASP A 267 8.45 -13.30 -8.89
C ASP A 267 8.62 -12.55 -10.22
N LYS A 268 7.74 -11.57 -10.49
CA LYS A 268 7.80 -10.75 -11.70
C LYS A 268 9.12 -9.99 -11.80
N MET A 269 9.53 -9.31 -10.74
CA MET A 269 10.71 -8.47 -10.72
C MET A 269 12.00 -9.29 -10.85
N PHE A 270 12.20 -10.30 -10.02
CA PHE A 270 13.50 -10.98 -9.86
C PHE A 270 13.62 -12.31 -10.61
N PHE A 271 12.54 -12.89 -11.12
CA PHE A 271 12.61 -14.18 -11.82
C PHE A 271 12.13 -14.10 -13.26
N ARG A 272 11.05 -13.36 -13.53
CA ARG A 272 10.48 -13.25 -14.88
C ARG A 272 11.16 -12.17 -15.72
N THR A 273 11.27 -10.96 -15.17
CA THR A 273 11.82 -9.77 -15.85
C THR A 273 13.34 -9.72 -15.74
N ASN A 274 13.90 -9.89 -14.54
CA ASN A 274 15.35 -9.90 -14.28
C ASN A 274 15.87 -11.31 -14.00
N SER A 275 16.09 -12.11 -15.04
CA SER A 275 16.59 -13.49 -14.93
C SER A 275 18.10 -13.62 -14.64
N HIS A 276 18.84 -12.50 -14.65
CA HIS A 276 20.25 -12.44 -14.29
C HIS A 276 20.52 -12.68 -12.81
N ASP A 277 21.69 -13.23 -12.50
CA ASP A 277 22.13 -13.46 -11.12
C ASP A 277 23.02 -12.31 -10.61
N ALA A 278 23.72 -11.63 -11.52
CA ALA A 278 24.51 -10.44 -11.21
C ALA A 278 24.34 -9.35 -12.28
N ALA A 279 24.34 -8.10 -11.84
CA ALA A 279 24.43 -6.92 -12.70
C ALA A 279 25.71 -6.16 -12.39
N VAL A 280 26.56 -5.97 -13.39
CA VAL A 280 27.84 -5.24 -13.28
C VAL A 280 27.65 -3.87 -13.90
N THR A 281 28.08 -2.82 -13.19
CA THR A 281 28.08 -1.44 -13.69
C THR A 281 29.52 -0.94 -13.79
N PHE A 282 29.86 -0.27 -14.89
CA PHE A 282 31.19 0.32 -15.11
C PHE A 282 31.24 1.80 -14.67
N PHE A 283 32.44 2.31 -14.37
CA PHE A 283 32.61 3.74 -14.06
C PHE A 283 32.39 4.65 -15.27
N GLU A 284 32.77 4.15 -16.45
CA GLU A 284 32.64 4.83 -17.74
C GLU A 284 32.15 3.81 -18.75
N ALA A 285 31.44 4.26 -19.79
CA ALA A 285 31.01 3.38 -20.87
C ALA A 285 32.23 2.69 -21.52
N ARG A 286 32.17 1.37 -21.65
CA ARG A 286 33.26 0.55 -22.21
C ARG A 286 32.83 -0.07 -23.53
N ASN A 287 33.79 -0.42 -24.38
CA ASN A 287 33.51 -1.14 -25.61
C ASN A 287 33.00 -2.57 -25.30
N ASP A 288 32.36 -3.19 -26.28
CA ASP A 288 31.76 -4.53 -26.19
C ASP A 288 32.76 -5.64 -25.82
N THR A 289 34.07 -5.39 -26.03
CA THR A 289 35.14 -6.26 -25.52
C THR A 289 35.07 -6.47 -24.01
N ALA A 290 34.57 -5.50 -23.25
CA ALA A 290 34.39 -5.63 -21.80
C ALA A 290 33.35 -6.71 -21.45
N VAL A 291 32.28 -6.85 -22.24
CA VAL A 291 31.28 -7.92 -22.05
C VAL A 291 31.93 -9.28 -22.30
N SER A 292 32.73 -9.39 -23.36
CA SER A 292 33.50 -10.60 -23.67
C SER A 292 34.52 -10.97 -22.58
N GLU A 293 35.11 -9.98 -21.91
CA GLU A 293 36.02 -10.20 -20.78
C GLU A 293 35.28 -10.64 -19.50
N LEU A 294 34.06 -10.14 -19.27
CA LEU A 294 33.21 -10.61 -18.18
C LEU A 294 32.72 -12.04 -18.43
N ALA A 295 32.39 -12.39 -19.68
CA ALA A 295 31.98 -13.75 -20.06
C ALA A 295 33.07 -14.82 -19.80
N ARG A 296 34.33 -14.42 -19.65
CA ARG A 296 35.47 -15.32 -19.34
C ARG A 296 35.79 -15.41 -17.85
N LEU A 297 35.07 -14.69 -17.01
CA LEU A 297 35.26 -14.79 -15.56
C LEU A 297 34.84 -16.16 -15.04
N PRO A 298 35.46 -16.64 -13.94
CA PRO A 298 35.05 -17.88 -13.31
C PRO A 298 33.57 -17.79 -12.92
N GLY A 299 32.82 -18.87 -13.17
CA GLY A 299 31.41 -18.96 -12.84
C GLY A 299 30.45 -18.19 -13.75
N VAL A 300 30.90 -17.42 -14.75
CA VAL A 300 29.99 -16.75 -15.69
C VAL A 300 29.54 -17.71 -16.79
N LEU A 301 28.23 -17.95 -16.88
CA LEU A 301 27.61 -18.80 -17.89
C LEU A 301 27.20 -18.01 -19.14
N THR A 302 26.69 -16.80 -18.95
CA THR A 302 26.22 -15.92 -20.03
C THR A 302 26.37 -14.47 -19.60
N ALA A 303 26.73 -13.60 -20.54
CA ALA A 303 26.89 -12.17 -20.32
C ALA A 303 26.19 -11.38 -21.43
N GLU A 304 25.34 -10.44 -21.04
CA GLU A 304 24.62 -9.55 -21.95
C GLU A 304 24.97 -8.10 -21.62
N GLY A 305 25.48 -7.37 -22.60
CA GLY A 305 25.79 -5.95 -22.46
C GLY A 305 24.53 -5.11 -22.35
N VAL A 306 24.57 -4.08 -21.50
CA VAL A 306 23.50 -3.10 -21.35
C VAL A 306 24.09 -1.69 -21.37
N ARG A 307 23.32 -0.73 -21.89
CA ARG A 307 23.68 0.69 -21.84
C ARG A 307 22.53 1.48 -21.25
N ASP A 308 22.81 2.26 -20.22
CA ASP A 308 21.84 3.18 -19.61
C ASP A 308 22.26 4.61 -19.97
N VAL A 309 21.34 5.37 -20.56
CA VAL A 309 21.56 6.76 -20.95
C VAL A 309 20.48 7.64 -20.33
N PRO A 310 20.83 8.61 -19.47
CA PRO A 310 19.85 9.54 -18.92
C PRO A 310 19.31 10.46 -20.02
N ALA A 311 18.00 10.59 -20.09
CA ALA A 311 17.31 11.45 -21.05
C ALA A 311 16.12 12.16 -20.40
N ARG A 312 15.74 13.31 -20.97
CA ARG A 312 14.45 13.95 -20.71
C ARG A 312 13.54 13.67 -21.90
N LEU A 313 12.48 12.92 -21.66
CA LEU A 313 11.46 12.62 -22.65
C LEU A 313 10.39 13.68 -22.61
N GLU A 314 10.07 14.28 -23.75
CA GLU A 314 9.09 15.35 -23.87
C GLU A 314 7.97 14.96 -24.85
N SER A 315 6.73 15.22 -24.42
CA SER A 315 5.54 15.15 -25.27
C SER A 315 4.65 16.37 -25.00
N ALA A 316 4.55 17.24 -26.00
CA ALA A 316 3.82 18.50 -25.95
C ALA A 316 4.26 19.43 -24.80
N TRP A 317 3.55 19.42 -23.65
CA TRP A 317 3.86 20.25 -22.49
C TRP A 317 4.29 19.41 -21.27
N ARG A 318 4.38 18.10 -21.44
CA ARG A 318 4.76 17.16 -20.39
C ARG A 318 6.16 16.66 -20.65
N SER A 319 6.97 16.62 -19.61
CA SER A 319 8.35 16.17 -19.70
C SER A 319 8.70 15.33 -18.49
N GLU A 320 9.38 14.21 -18.70
CA GLU A 320 9.82 13.32 -17.64
C GLU A 320 11.30 12.98 -17.83
N ARG A 321 12.08 13.02 -16.74
CA ARG A 321 13.49 12.60 -16.76
C ARG A 321 13.57 11.12 -16.42
N VAL A 322 14.11 10.33 -17.34
CA VAL A 322 14.22 8.87 -17.21
C VAL A 322 15.53 8.36 -17.79
N GLY A 323 15.95 7.16 -17.39
CA GLY A 323 17.01 6.41 -18.09
C GLY A 323 16.43 5.67 -19.29
N ILE A 324 17.04 5.82 -20.46
CA ILE A 324 16.79 4.94 -21.61
C ILE A 324 17.77 3.78 -21.51
N THR A 325 17.25 2.59 -21.22
CA THR A 325 18.03 1.36 -21.12
C THR A 325 18.05 0.64 -22.47
N GLY A 326 19.22 0.63 -23.10
CA GLY A 326 19.54 -0.14 -24.30
C GLY A 326 19.81 -1.60 -23.96
N LEU A 327 18.97 -2.49 -24.49
CA LEU A 327 19.03 -3.93 -24.26
C LEU A 327 19.25 -4.67 -25.58
N PRO A 328 19.90 -5.84 -25.57
CA PRO A 328 20.09 -6.63 -26.79
C PRO A 328 18.74 -7.14 -27.33
N SER A 329 18.57 -7.16 -28.65
CA SER A 329 17.30 -7.51 -29.30
C SER A 329 16.79 -8.93 -28.96
N HIS A 330 17.70 -9.85 -28.63
CA HIS A 330 17.41 -11.21 -28.18
C HIS A 330 18.04 -11.50 -26.81
N GLY A 331 17.79 -10.63 -25.82
CA GLY A 331 18.25 -10.82 -24.45
C GLY A 331 17.42 -11.81 -23.66
N ASP A 332 18.07 -12.79 -23.03
CA ASP A 332 17.46 -13.76 -22.13
C ASP A 332 17.60 -13.37 -20.64
N LEU A 333 18.50 -12.42 -20.31
CA LEU A 333 18.82 -12.04 -18.93
C LEU A 333 18.04 -10.83 -18.40
N ARG A 334 17.52 -9.98 -19.30
CA ARG A 334 16.52 -8.95 -19.03
C ARG A 334 15.43 -9.06 -20.09
N ARG A 335 14.22 -9.42 -19.66
CA ARG A 335 13.07 -9.64 -20.55
C ARG A 335 11.95 -8.66 -20.19
N LEU A 336 11.18 -8.25 -21.18
CA LEU A 336 10.05 -7.33 -20.99
C LEU A 336 8.73 -8.11 -20.92
N LEU A 337 7.79 -7.65 -20.10
CA LEU A 337 6.48 -8.25 -19.95
C LEU A 337 5.37 -7.29 -20.40
N SER A 338 4.41 -7.80 -21.15
CA SER A 338 3.14 -7.12 -21.43
C SER A 338 2.22 -7.13 -20.21
N ALA A 339 1.18 -6.31 -20.22
CA ALA A 339 0.11 -6.31 -19.21
C ALA A 339 -0.57 -7.69 -19.06
N ASP A 340 -0.61 -8.50 -20.14
CA ASP A 340 -1.15 -9.87 -20.11
C ASP A 340 -0.13 -10.91 -19.58
N GLY A 341 1.03 -10.46 -19.12
CA GLY A 341 2.12 -11.31 -18.62
C GLY A 341 2.86 -12.09 -19.71
N GLN A 342 2.69 -11.75 -20.99
CA GLN A 342 3.44 -12.34 -22.09
C GLN A 342 4.79 -11.65 -22.26
N TYR A 343 5.80 -12.40 -22.67
CA TYR A 343 7.10 -11.80 -23.02
C TYR A 343 6.97 -10.97 -24.30
N VAL A 344 7.57 -9.79 -24.28
CA VAL A 344 7.63 -8.86 -25.42
C VAL A 344 9.09 -8.72 -25.84
N GLU A 345 9.37 -8.98 -27.12
CA GLU A 345 10.68 -8.70 -27.71
C GLU A 345 10.87 -7.20 -27.91
N ILE A 346 12.12 -6.76 -27.81
CA ILE A 346 12.47 -5.36 -27.95
C ILE A 346 12.40 -5.00 -29.44
N PRO A 347 11.56 -4.03 -29.83
CA PRO A 347 11.52 -3.58 -31.21
C PRO A 347 12.89 -3.07 -31.66
N ALA A 348 13.29 -3.43 -32.88
CA ALA A 348 14.58 -3.01 -33.44
C ALA A 348 14.70 -1.48 -33.54
N GLU A 349 13.57 -0.78 -33.68
CA GLU A 349 13.52 0.68 -33.76
C GLU A 349 12.47 1.24 -32.81
N GLY A 350 12.67 2.49 -32.40
CA GLY A 350 11.75 3.23 -31.52
C GLY A 350 11.94 2.95 -30.04
N LEU A 351 10.98 3.46 -29.25
CA LEU A 351 11.03 3.47 -27.79
C LEU A 351 9.94 2.57 -27.22
N THR A 352 10.32 1.70 -26.29
CA THR A 352 9.40 0.90 -25.49
C THR A 352 9.22 1.54 -24.13
N LEU A 353 8.01 1.97 -23.80
CA LEU A 353 7.72 2.68 -22.55
C LEU A 353 7.02 1.78 -21.54
N SER A 354 7.26 1.98 -20.26
CA SER A 354 6.38 1.44 -19.22
C SER A 354 4.98 2.08 -19.30
N SER A 355 3.96 1.32 -18.91
CA SER A 355 2.56 1.76 -18.80
C SER A 355 2.42 3.03 -17.97
N GLN A 356 3.17 3.12 -16.87
CA GLN A 356 3.24 4.30 -16.01
C GLN A 356 3.85 5.50 -16.74
N LEU A 357 5.00 5.36 -17.40
CA LEU A 357 5.65 6.47 -18.13
C LEU A 357 4.79 6.96 -19.30
N ALA A 358 4.16 6.04 -20.03
CA ALA A 358 3.22 6.36 -21.10
C ALA A 358 2.02 7.17 -20.57
N SER A 359 1.50 6.82 -19.39
CA SER A 359 0.43 7.57 -18.74
C SER A 359 0.84 8.97 -18.29
N MET A 360 2.06 9.12 -17.76
CA MET A 360 2.61 10.41 -17.32
C MET A 360 2.82 11.36 -18.50
N LEU A 361 3.35 10.86 -19.61
CA LEU A 361 3.53 11.62 -20.84
C LEU A 361 2.24 11.76 -21.67
N HIS A 362 1.19 11.01 -21.34
CA HIS A 362 -0.07 10.91 -22.11
C HIS A 362 0.14 10.47 -23.57
N VAL A 363 0.98 9.45 -23.78
CA VAL A 363 1.30 8.89 -25.09
C VAL A 363 0.86 7.44 -25.21
N THR A 364 0.63 6.99 -26.43
CA THR A 364 0.25 5.63 -26.79
C THR A 364 1.18 5.09 -27.89
N THR A 365 1.10 3.79 -28.16
CA THR A 365 1.85 3.17 -29.24
C THR A 365 1.54 3.85 -30.58
N GLY A 366 2.57 4.33 -31.27
CA GLY A 366 2.49 5.08 -32.53
C GLY A 366 2.72 6.59 -32.39
N ASP A 367 2.64 7.13 -31.17
CA ASP A 367 2.97 8.54 -30.92
C ASP A 367 4.48 8.78 -30.94
N VAL A 368 4.89 10.03 -31.11
CA VAL A 368 6.31 10.43 -31.12
C VAL A 368 6.65 11.20 -29.85
N VAL A 369 7.79 10.86 -29.26
CA VAL A 369 8.35 11.51 -28.07
C VAL A 369 9.72 12.07 -28.43
N THR A 370 9.98 13.32 -28.05
CA THR A 370 11.29 13.93 -28.25
C THR A 370 12.19 13.57 -27.06
N ALA A 371 13.28 12.88 -27.33
CA ALA A 371 14.27 12.51 -26.33
C ALA A 371 15.45 13.50 -26.34
N HIS A 372 15.57 14.26 -25.25
CA HIS A 372 16.73 15.10 -24.97
C HIS A 372 17.72 14.32 -24.13
N VAL A 373 18.75 13.76 -24.77
CA VAL A 373 19.79 13.02 -24.04
C VAL A 373 20.62 13.97 -23.18
N LEU A 374 20.88 13.57 -21.94
CA LEU A 374 21.62 14.38 -20.96
C LEU A 374 23.12 14.01 -20.88
N ASP A 375 23.52 12.95 -21.59
CA ASP A 375 24.87 12.41 -21.62
C ASP A 375 25.62 12.68 -22.94
N GLY A 376 26.95 12.67 -22.89
CA GLY A 376 27.82 12.77 -24.06
C GLY A 376 27.56 13.99 -24.94
N THR A 377 27.25 13.74 -26.21
CA THR A 377 26.96 14.75 -27.25
C THR A 377 25.59 15.43 -27.10
N ARG A 378 24.76 14.96 -26.16
CA ARG A 378 23.40 15.46 -25.87
C ARG A 378 22.52 15.61 -27.10
N PRO A 379 22.39 14.57 -27.95
CA PRO A 379 21.53 14.62 -29.11
C PRO A 379 20.05 14.80 -28.70
N VAL A 380 19.31 15.51 -29.53
CA VAL A 380 17.85 15.65 -29.43
C VAL A 380 17.25 14.89 -30.60
N VAL A 381 16.48 13.84 -30.32
CA VAL A 381 15.97 12.90 -31.33
C VAL A 381 14.51 12.61 -31.10
N ASP A 382 13.72 12.65 -32.18
CA ASP A 382 12.32 12.24 -32.16
C ASP A 382 12.21 10.73 -32.33
N LEU A 383 11.59 10.06 -31.36
CA LEU A 383 11.48 8.61 -31.29
C LEU A 383 10.01 8.17 -31.28
N PRO A 384 9.58 7.26 -32.18
CA PRO A 384 8.26 6.69 -32.11
C PRO A 384 8.14 5.72 -30.94
N VAL A 385 7.03 5.77 -30.21
CA VAL A 385 6.68 4.80 -29.18
C VAL A 385 6.19 3.53 -29.87
N THR A 386 6.99 2.47 -29.87
CA THR A 386 6.70 1.24 -30.61
C THR A 386 6.05 0.16 -29.75
N ALA A 387 6.23 0.22 -28.43
CA ALA A 387 5.57 -0.67 -27.51
C ALA A 387 5.32 0.00 -26.14
N VAL A 388 4.28 -0.46 -25.46
CA VAL A 388 4.03 -0.14 -24.05
C VAL A 388 3.98 -1.44 -23.27
N ILE A 389 4.78 -1.54 -22.22
CA ILE A 389 4.96 -2.73 -21.39
C ILE A 389 4.52 -2.47 -19.95
N ASP A 390 4.28 -3.54 -19.19
CA ASP A 390 3.95 -3.43 -17.77
C ASP A 390 5.17 -3.75 -16.92
N GLU A 391 5.77 -2.70 -16.34
CA GLU A 391 6.89 -2.83 -15.42
C GLU A 391 6.39 -2.59 -14.01
N THR A 392 6.75 -3.48 -13.08
CA THR A 392 6.24 -3.43 -11.71
C THR A 392 6.87 -2.32 -10.87
N ILE A 393 8.06 -1.85 -11.24
CA ILE A 393 8.80 -0.83 -10.49
C ILE A 393 9.33 0.26 -11.42
N GLY A 394 9.05 1.50 -11.02
CA GLY A 394 9.55 2.69 -11.69
C GLY A 394 8.90 2.94 -13.04
N SER A 395 9.48 3.88 -13.77
CA SER A 395 9.00 4.34 -15.07
C SER A 395 10.09 4.20 -16.13
N PRO A 396 10.62 3.00 -16.40
CA PRO A 396 11.73 2.86 -17.34
C PRO A 396 11.28 3.07 -18.79
N ALA A 397 12.25 3.41 -19.63
CA ALA A 397 12.16 3.39 -21.07
C ALA A 397 13.24 2.45 -21.64
N PHE A 398 12.87 1.62 -22.59
CA PHE A 398 13.75 0.64 -23.22
C PHE A 398 13.89 0.90 -24.71
N MET A 399 15.05 0.56 -25.25
CA MET A 399 15.35 0.61 -26.68
C MET A 399 16.29 -0.54 -27.02
N ASP A 400 16.34 -0.94 -28.30
CA ASP A 400 17.40 -1.82 -28.77
C ASP A 400 18.78 -1.18 -28.58
N LEU A 401 19.74 -1.96 -28.08
CA LEU A 401 21.09 -1.51 -27.76
C LEU A 401 21.85 -0.99 -28.99
N ALA A 402 21.66 -1.61 -30.16
CA ALA A 402 22.31 -1.16 -31.39
C ALA A 402 21.75 0.21 -31.82
N THR A 403 20.43 0.37 -31.75
CA THR A 403 19.74 1.64 -32.05
C THR A 403 20.14 2.74 -31.08
N LEU A 404 20.24 2.45 -29.78
CA LEU A 404 20.71 3.43 -28.78
C LEU A 404 22.16 3.85 -29.04
N ASN A 405 23.03 2.91 -29.38
CA ASN A 405 24.43 3.22 -29.72
C ASN A 405 24.53 4.08 -30.99
N ALA A 406 23.74 3.78 -32.02
CA ALA A 406 23.68 4.56 -33.25
C ALA A 406 23.17 5.99 -32.99
N MET A 407 22.18 6.14 -32.10
CA MET A 407 21.61 7.44 -31.71
C MET A 407 22.64 8.37 -31.04
N MET A 408 23.60 7.80 -30.31
CA MET A 408 24.62 8.58 -29.58
C MET A 408 25.77 9.09 -30.45
N ASP A 409 25.84 8.68 -31.73
CA ASP A 409 26.97 8.94 -32.64
C ASP A 409 28.33 8.59 -32.03
N GLN A 410 28.36 7.47 -31.30
CA GLN A 410 29.54 6.96 -30.59
C GLN A 410 29.81 5.51 -31.00
N PRO A 411 31.05 5.02 -30.84
CA PRO A 411 31.33 3.60 -30.97
C PRO A 411 30.40 2.79 -30.07
N PRO A 412 30.06 1.54 -30.45
CA PRO A 412 29.26 0.65 -29.61
C PRO A 412 29.90 0.53 -28.23
N THR A 413 29.16 0.97 -27.21
CA THR A 413 29.61 0.92 -25.83
C THR A 413 28.50 0.42 -24.92
N VAL A 414 28.90 -0.08 -23.76
CA VAL A 414 28.05 -0.61 -22.71
C VAL A 414 28.39 0.09 -21.40
N SER A 415 27.38 0.46 -20.61
CA SER A 415 27.56 1.00 -19.26
C SER A 415 27.61 -0.11 -18.21
N GLY A 416 27.21 -1.33 -18.58
CA GLY A 416 27.23 -2.49 -17.71
C GLY A 416 26.96 -3.79 -18.45
N ALA A 417 26.81 -4.86 -17.69
CA ALA A 417 26.38 -6.15 -18.21
C ALA A 417 25.53 -6.92 -17.18
N TYR A 418 24.53 -7.63 -17.67
CA TYR A 418 23.80 -8.64 -16.92
C TYR A 418 24.47 -10.00 -17.11
N LEU A 419 24.65 -10.73 -16.01
CA LEU A 419 25.38 -11.98 -15.98
C LEU A 419 24.53 -13.09 -15.39
N LYS A 420 24.59 -14.27 -16.02
CA LYS A 420 24.14 -15.53 -15.43
C LYS A 420 25.33 -16.22 -14.79
N LEU A 421 25.18 -16.61 -13.53
CA LEU A 421 26.26 -17.23 -12.75
C LEU A 421 25.96 -18.70 -12.48
N ASP A 422 27.00 -19.52 -12.46
CA ASP A 422 26.96 -20.86 -11.88
C ASP A 422 26.94 -20.75 -10.35
N PRO A 423 25.89 -21.24 -9.67
CA PRO A 423 25.79 -21.19 -8.22
C PRO A 423 26.98 -21.82 -7.48
N LEU A 424 27.69 -22.78 -8.09
CA LEU A 424 28.84 -23.44 -7.48
C LEU A 424 30.12 -22.58 -7.48
N HIS A 425 30.21 -21.61 -8.39
CA HIS A 425 31.40 -20.77 -8.60
C HIS A 425 31.13 -19.28 -8.31
N GLN A 426 30.04 -18.97 -7.60
CA GLN A 426 29.65 -17.59 -7.30
C GLN A 426 30.71 -16.85 -6.46
N THR A 427 31.29 -17.50 -5.45
CA THR A 427 32.33 -16.90 -4.60
C THR A 427 33.58 -16.54 -5.41
N ASP A 428 34.00 -17.43 -6.33
CA ASP A 428 35.14 -17.19 -7.20
C ASP A 428 34.90 -16.00 -8.13
N PHE A 429 33.66 -15.83 -8.61
CA PHE A 429 33.25 -14.66 -9.38
C PHE A 429 33.36 -13.39 -8.53
N GLU A 430 32.80 -13.37 -7.32
CA GLU A 430 32.81 -12.21 -6.43
C GLU A 430 34.24 -11.73 -6.13
N ASP A 431 35.14 -12.65 -5.78
CA ASP A 431 36.55 -12.35 -5.51
C ASP A 431 37.27 -11.79 -6.74
N SER A 432 36.95 -12.31 -7.93
CA SER A 432 37.55 -11.88 -9.19
C SER A 432 37.10 -10.47 -9.61
N VAL A 433 35.87 -10.08 -9.28
CA VAL A 433 35.30 -8.79 -9.68
C VAL A 433 35.76 -7.66 -8.78
N ILE A 434 35.85 -7.89 -7.46
CA ILE A 434 36.30 -6.88 -6.49
C ILE A 434 37.71 -6.35 -6.83
N GLN A 435 38.55 -7.19 -7.43
CA GLN A 435 39.94 -6.84 -7.77
C GLN A 435 40.09 -6.17 -9.14
N ARG A 436 39.03 -6.09 -9.95
CA ARG A 436 39.11 -5.59 -11.33
C ARG A 436 38.92 -4.07 -11.40
N PRO A 437 39.91 -3.32 -11.92
CA PRO A 437 39.75 -1.89 -12.15
C PRO A 437 38.72 -1.64 -13.27
N GLY A 438 37.90 -0.61 -13.10
CA GLY A 438 36.89 -0.18 -14.10
C GLY A 438 35.45 -0.61 -13.79
N ILE A 439 35.25 -1.56 -12.87
CA ILE A 439 33.92 -1.93 -12.36
C ILE A 439 33.56 -0.99 -11.21
N ALA A 440 32.45 -0.26 -11.37
CA ALA A 440 31.93 0.66 -10.37
C ALA A 440 31.14 -0.06 -9.26
N GLY A 441 30.43 -1.12 -9.62
CA GLY A 441 29.64 -1.89 -8.68
C GLY A 441 29.11 -3.19 -9.26
N VAL A 442 28.77 -4.10 -8.36
CA VAL A 442 28.07 -5.35 -8.67
C VAL A 442 26.85 -5.43 -7.78
N SER A 443 25.70 -5.71 -8.39
CA SER A 443 24.47 -6.05 -7.69
C SER A 443 24.19 -7.53 -7.87
N LEU A 444 24.07 -8.27 -6.78
CA LEU A 444 23.73 -9.68 -6.79
C LEU A 444 22.25 -9.84 -6.51
N ARG A 445 21.56 -10.62 -7.35
CA ARG A 445 20.12 -10.89 -7.19
C ARG A 445 19.81 -11.53 -5.85
N ALA A 446 20.58 -12.55 -5.45
CA ALA A 446 20.37 -13.25 -4.18
C ALA A 446 20.53 -12.31 -2.96
N ALA A 447 21.54 -11.43 -2.99
CA ALA A 447 21.74 -10.44 -1.94
C ALA A 447 20.63 -9.39 -1.92
N ALA A 448 20.13 -8.98 -3.08
CA ALA A 448 19.00 -8.06 -3.21
C ALA A 448 17.71 -8.67 -2.63
N ILE A 449 17.40 -9.93 -2.96
CA ILE A 449 16.27 -10.67 -2.40
C ILE A 449 16.40 -10.80 -0.88
N ALA A 450 17.57 -11.22 -0.38
CA ALA A 450 17.79 -11.38 1.06
C ALA A 450 17.65 -10.04 1.82
N SER A 451 18.19 -8.96 1.27
CA SER A 451 18.03 -7.62 1.85
C SER A 451 16.58 -7.16 1.83
N PHE A 452 15.83 -7.49 0.78
CA PHE A 452 14.41 -7.18 0.68
C PHE A 452 13.59 -7.97 1.70
N GLU A 453 13.77 -9.29 1.77
CA GLU A 453 13.12 -10.16 2.76
C GLU A 453 13.39 -9.71 4.20
N GLN A 454 14.61 -9.31 4.52
CA GLN A 454 14.95 -8.75 5.83
C GLN A 454 14.17 -7.46 6.10
N THR A 455 14.10 -6.55 5.12
CA THR A 455 13.38 -5.27 5.26
C THR A 455 11.87 -5.51 5.44
N LEU A 456 11.30 -6.47 4.69
CA LEU A 456 9.92 -6.92 4.86
C LEU A 456 9.68 -7.47 6.26
N GLN A 457 10.63 -8.28 6.76
CA GLN A 457 10.51 -8.89 8.06
C GLN A 457 10.46 -7.87 9.18
N GLU A 458 11.31 -6.87 9.11
CA GLU A 458 11.42 -5.81 10.11
C GLU A 458 10.20 -4.86 10.07
N THR A 459 9.73 -4.49 8.86
CA THR A 459 8.74 -3.42 8.73
C THR A 459 7.31 -3.93 8.54
N ILE A 460 7.10 -4.84 7.58
CA ILE A 460 5.77 -5.20 7.11
C ILE A 460 5.07 -6.17 8.07
N TYR A 461 5.77 -7.18 8.60
CA TYR A 461 5.15 -8.13 9.53
C TYR A 461 4.65 -7.46 10.81
N ILE A 462 5.36 -6.46 11.33
CA ILE A 462 4.93 -5.72 12.52
C ILE A 462 3.63 -4.97 12.23
N MET A 463 3.59 -4.20 11.14
CA MET A 463 2.39 -3.43 10.75
C MET A 463 1.19 -4.35 10.50
N MET A 464 1.41 -5.46 9.81
CA MET A 464 0.34 -6.43 9.54
C MET A 464 -0.13 -7.16 10.79
N GLY A 465 0.78 -7.50 11.71
CA GLY A 465 0.42 -8.06 13.01
C GLY A 465 -0.54 -7.15 13.76
N VAL A 466 -0.29 -5.84 13.76
CA VAL A 466 -1.19 -4.83 14.34
C VAL A 466 -2.56 -4.87 13.65
N TYR A 467 -2.61 -4.80 12.32
CA TYR A 467 -3.88 -4.82 11.59
C TYR A 467 -4.64 -6.15 11.76
N ALA A 468 -3.95 -7.28 11.82
CA ALA A 468 -4.54 -8.59 12.06
C ALA A 468 -5.16 -8.69 13.46
N VAL A 469 -4.46 -8.20 14.49
CA VAL A 469 -4.99 -8.15 15.87
C VAL A 469 -6.23 -7.27 15.93
N ILE A 470 -6.20 -6.07 15.34
CA ILE A 470 -7.33 -5.15 15.37
C ILE A 470 -8.52 -5.73 14.57
N GLY A 471 -8.30 -6.23 13.35
CA GLY A 471 -9.33 -6.85 12.53
C GLY A 471 -9.94 -8.10 13.17
N GLY A 472 -9.09 -8.95 13.75
CA GLY A 472 -9.52 -10.12 14.51
C GLY A 472 -10.38 -9.76 15.74
N ALA A 473 -10.00 -8.71 16.48
CA ALA A 473 -10.78 -8.22 17.61
C ALA A 473 -12.18 -7.73 17.19
N ILE A 474 -12.31 -7.05 16.05
CA ILE A 474 -13.61 -6.65 15.50
C ILE A 474 -14.44 -7.88 15.13
N ALA A 475 -13.85 -8.81 14.37
CA ALA A 475 -14.54 -10.02 13.94
C ALA A 475 -15.09 -10.78 15.14
N ALA A 476 -14.25 -10.98 16.16
CA ALA A 476 -14.64 -11.60 17.41
C ALA A 476 -15.79 -10.83 18.10
N GLY A 477 -15.69 -9.50 18.20
CA GLY A 477 -16.71 -8.67 18.84
C GLY A 477 -18.08 -8.70 18.14
N VAL A 478 -18.10 -8.57 16.81
CA VAL A 478 -19.33 -8.60 16.01
C VAL A 478 -19.97 -9.99 16.04
N VAL A 479 -19.17 -11.05 15.81
CA VAL A 479 -19.67 -12.43 15.82
C VAL A 479 -20.17 -12.82 17.20
N TYR A 480 -19.42 -12.48 18.26
CA TYR A 480 -19.84 -12.74 19.63
C TYR A 480 -21.16 -12.05 19.94
N ASN A 481 -21.32 -10.78 19.58
CA ASN A 481 -22.56 -10.06 19.82
C ASN A 481 -23.74 -10.68 19.05
N ALA A 482 -23.55 -10.98 17.77
CA ALA A 482 -24.56 -11.64 16.94
C ALA A 482 -24.98 -13.01 17.52
N ALA A 483 -24.02 -13.83 17.92
CA ALA A 483 -24.26 -15.12 18.55
C ALA A 483 -25.00 -14.97 19.88
N ARG A 484 -24.58 -14.03 20.72
CA ARG A 484 -25.20 -13.77 22.04
C ARG A 484 -26.65 -13.29 21.89
N ILE A 485 -26.95 -12.46 20.89
CA ILE A 485 -28.31 -12.02 20.59
C ILE A 485 -29.17 -13.21 20.14
N SER A 486 -28.68 -13.96 19.14
CA SER A 486 -29.38 -15.12 18.56
C SER A 486 -29.70 -16.19 19.62
N LEU A 487 -28.74 -16.50 20.49
CA LEU A 487 -28.92 -17.48 21.57
C LEU A 487 -30.04 -17.06 22.53
N THR A 488 -30.11 -15.77 22.90
CA THR A 488 -31.17 -15.31 23.81
C THR A 488 -32.54 -15.22 23.16
N GLU A 489 -32.62 -14.86 21.88
CA GLU A 489 -33.89 -14.82 21.16
C GLU A 489 -34.46 -16.23 20.97
N ARG A 490 -33.59 -17.20 20.67
CA ARG A 490 -33.97 -18.61 20.53
C ARG A 490 -34.07 -19.36 21.85
N GLY A 491 -33.72 -18.75 22.98
CA GLY A 491 -33.72 -19.44 24.28
C GLY A 491 -35.06 -20.08 24.65
N ARG A 492 -36.17 -19.38 24.36
CA ARG A 492 -37.53 -19.90 24.58
C ARG A 492 -37.91 -21.01 23.59
N GLU A 493 -37.50 -20.87 22.33
CA GLU A 493 -37.75 -21.87 21.29
C GLU A 493 -36.96 -23.16 21.56
N LEU A 494 -35.67 -23.04 21.90
CA LEU A 494 -34.80 -24.15 22.29
C LEU A 494 -35.29 -24.84 23.57
N ALA A 495 -35.76 -24.08 24.56
CA ALA A 495 -36.39 -24.64 25.75
C ALA A 495 -37.68 -25.41 25.41
N SER A 496 -38.50 -24.89 24.49
CA SER A 496 -39.72 -25.57 24.03
C SER A 496 -39.41 -26.85 23.26
N LEU A 497 -38.38 -26.84 22.40
CA LEU A 497 -37.90 -28.02 21.68
C LEU A 497 -37.35 -29.10 22.64
N ARG A 498 -36.62 -28.70 23.69
CA ARG A 498 -36.19 -29.61 24.76
C ARG A 498 -37.36 -30.23 25.51
N VAL A 499 -38.39 -29.44 25.82
CA VAL A 499 -39.63 -29.96 26.45
C VAL A 499 -40.35 -30.95 25.53
N LEU A 500 -40.25 -30.78 24.21
CA LEU A 500 -40.78 -31.69 23.19
C LEU A 500 -39.87 -32.90 22.90
N GLY A 501 -38.75 -33.07 23.63
CA GLY A 501 -37.88 -34.24 23.53
C GLY A 501 -36.76 -34.14 22.49
N PHE A 502 -36.55 -32.98 21.87
CA PHE A 502 -35.40 -32.75 20.99
C PHE A 502 -34.16 -32.39 21.84
N THR A 503 -33.07 -33.16 21.68
CA THR A 503 -31.80 -32.98 22.41
C THR A 503 -30.82 -32.08 21.68
#